data_AF-A0A9X1N7I7-F1
#
_entry.id   AF-A0A9X1N7I7-F1
#
_cell.length_a   1.000
_cell.length_b   1.000
_cell.length_c   1.000
_cell.angle_alpha   90.00
_cell.angle_beta   90.00
_cell.angle_gamma   90.00
#
_symmetry.space_group_name_H-M   'P 1'
#
loop_
_entity.id
_entity.type
_entity.pdbx_description
1 polymer ?
#
loop_
_entity_poly.entity_id
_entity_poly.type
_entity_poly.pdbx_seq_one_letter_code
_entity_poly.pdbx_strand_id
1 'polypeptide(L)'
;MKRARIAAAGLTATAAAVALVATLTPLGANAVNPDNTSATTCTGPAWDKAFAYNGGDVVTYENRTYTAKWWSYSDVPGAKGGAEVWVDGGACSGTPTDEPTDNPGEPTDEPTDVPTTEPTDGSSEEPTDDSSTDPTDPTEDPTGEPTEEPTEEPTGGTGPAAGQKVIGYYTQWGTYARDFQVKDVDTSGAADKLTHINYAFGNVTGGKCVIGDSYADYEKKFPAERSVSGEADTFDQELAGNFNQLLQLKEKHPDLKVIWSFGGWTWSGGFGEAAKDPAAFAKSCHDLVEDPRWAEVFDGIDIDWEYPNATGLSTDTSGFDAYREVMKALRAEFGDDLVTSAITADGTEGGKIEAADYAGAAEYVDWYLPMTYDFYGAFNAQGPTAPHSPLTDFEGAGNPGFDSETAIAKLKSLNIPDEKLLLGVGYYGRGWTGVTEDGVGGTATGPAKGTYEAGIEDYKVLKESCPATGEVAGTAYAKCGSDWWSYDTPETLAGKMAYAKEQNLGGAFAWDLSGDTADAELTKAVSNGLS
;
A
#
# COMPACT_ATOMS: atom_id res chain seq x y z
N MET A 1 79.52 2.37 -24.61
CA MET A 1 79.68 1.69 -23.30
C MET A 1 80.37 2.68 -22.38
N LYS A 2 80.04 3.01 -21.14
CA LYS A 2 79.09 2.67 -20.04
C LYS A 2 79.38 3.82 -19.04
N ARG A 3 78.52 4.44 -18.21
CA ARG A 3 77.16 4.26 -17.73
C ARG A 3 76.72 5.60 -17.13
N ALA A 4 75.39 5.81 -17.11
CA ALA A 4 74.65 6.91 -16.51
C ALA A 4 74.94 7.18 -15.02
N ARG A 5 74.87 8.47 -14.63
CA ARG A 5 73.84 9.10 -13.76
C ARG A 5 74.40 10.42 -13.18
N ILE A 6 73.78 11.55 -13.51
CA ILE A 6 74.00 12.89 -12.91
C ILE A 6 72.60 13.35 -12.49
N ALA A 7 72.22 13.31 -11.22
CA ALA A 7 72.59 14.18 -10.09
C ALA A 7 71.86 15.54 -10.12
N ALA A 8 70.99 15.71 -9.11
CA ALA A 8 70.41 16.96 -8.69
C ALA A 8 71.44 17.80 -7.92
N ALA A 9 71.43 19.11 -8.15
CA ALA A 9 71.88 20.20 -7.28
C ALA A 9 71.30 21.48 -7.93
N GLY A 10 70.49 22.32 -7.29
CA GLY A 10 70.63 22.91 -5.96
C GLY A 10 71.20 24.32 -6.12
N LEU A 11 70.35 25.36 -6.14
CA LEU A 11 70.78 26.73 -5.85
C LEU A 11 69.62 27.62 -5.36
N THR A 12 69.98 28.45 -4.40
CA THR A 12 69.22 29.30 -3.47
C THR A 12 69.15 30.79 -3.88
N ALA A 13 68.18 31.50 -3.26
CA ALA A 13 68.18 32.95 -2.88
C ALA A 13 67.99 34.00 -4.02
N THR A 14 67.37 35.19 -3.85
CA THR A 14 67.02 36.03 -2.69
C THR A 14 66.03 37.16 -3.11
N ALA A 15 65.40 37.82 -2.12
CA ALA A 15 64.38 38.88 -2.22
C ALA A 15 64.91 40.33 -2.28
N ALA A 16 64.03 41.28 -2.66
CA ALA A 16 63.98 42.67 -2.16
C ALA A 16 62.61 43.33 -2.46
N ALA A 17 62.13 44.18 -1.53
CA ALA A 17 60.84 44.88 -1.51
C ALA A 17 60.99 46.40 -1.73
N VAL A 18 59.94 47.09 -2.22
CA VAL A 18 59.65 48.53 -1.98
C VAL A 18 58.13 48.82 -2.09
N ALA A 19 57.59 49.64 -1.18
CA ALA A 19 56.19 50.02 -0.97
C ALA A 19 55.74 51.31 -1.73
N LEU A 20 54.43 51.59 -1.85
CA LEU A 20 53.86 52.94 -1.61
C LEU A 20 52.30 53.04 -1.55
N VAL A 21 51.83 53.48 -0.37
CA VAL A 21 50.78 54.48 -0.02
C VAL A 21 49.28 54.28 -0.36
N ALA A 22 48.49 54.35 0.72
CA ALA A 22 47.04 54.49 0.79
C ALA A 22 46.58 55.95 0.72
N THR A 23 45.41 56.19 0.11
CA THR A 23 44.59 57.39 0.32
C THR A 23 43.13 57.00 0.58
N LEU A 24 42.63 57.42 1.75
CA LEU A 24 41.24 57.35 2.18
C LEU A 24 40.41 58.46 1.50
N THR A 25 39.18 58.14 1.11
CA THR A 25 38.11 59.12 0.82
C THR A 25 36.81 58.70 1.52
N PRO A 26 35.93 59.66 1.90
CA PRO A 26 35.08 59.54 3.09
C PRO A 26 33.67 58.99 2.83
N LEU A 27 33.07 58.53 3.93
CA LEU A 27 31.69 58.09 4.14
C LEU A 27 30.64 59.01 3.48
N GLY A 28 29.78 58.41 2.66
CA GLY A 28 28.45 58.91 2.32
C GLY A 28 27.41 57.96 2.92
N ALA A 29 26.52 58.49 3.76
CA ALA A 29 25.51 57.74 4.50
C ALA A 29 24.23 57.49 3.67
N ASN A 30 23.63 56.33 3.93
CA ASN A 30 22.22 55.95 3.90
C ASN A 30 21.45 55.89 2.57
N ALA A 31 21.19 54.64 2.14
CA ALA A 31 19.82 54.11 2.05
C ALA A 31 19.83 52.64 2.47
N VAL A 32 19.17 52.32 3.59
CA VAL A 32 18.93 50.94 4.04
C VAL A 32 17.77 50.40 3.23
N ASN A 33 18.00 49.32 2.46
CA ASN A 33 16.94 48.50 1.90
C ASN A 33 16.65 47.38 2.92
N PRO A 34 15.44 47.27 3.48
CA PRO A 34 15.10 46.22 4.42
C PRO A 34 14.63 45.00 3.62
N ASP A 35 15.58 44.24 3.06
CA ASP A 35 15.33 42.86 2.61
C ASP A 35 16.69 42.15 2.49
N ASN A 36 17.23 41.79 3.64
CA ASN A 36 18.26 40.77 3.73
C ASN A 36 17.76 39.69 4.70
N THR A 37 16.69 39.00 4.31
CA THR A 37 16.44 37.65 4.81
C THR A 37 17.52 36.77 4.22
N SER A 38 18.48 36.38 5.05
CA SER A 38 19.47 35.38 4.68
C SER A 38 18.73 34.11 4.26
N ALA A 39 18.73 33.80 2.96
CA ALA A 39 18.09 32.59 2.45
C ALA A 39 18.80 31.39 3.09
N THR A 40 18.06 30.62 3.89
CA THR A 40 18.52 29.37 4.48
C THR A 40 18.94 28.41 3.36
N THR A 41 20.06 27.71 3.53
CA THR A 41 20.48 26.68 2.58
C THR A 41 19.42 25.58 2.54
N CYS A 42 19.06 25.07 1.36
CA CYS A 42 18.12 23.96 1.25
C CYS A 42 18.72 22.71 1.94
N THR A 43 18.10 22.21 3.02
CA THR A 43 18.61 21.10 3.85
C THR A 43 17.95 19.74 3.56
N GLY A 44 17.14 19.64 2.51
CA GLY A 44 16.45 18.40 2.13
C GLY A 44 16.75 17.96 0.68
N PRO A 45 16.52 16.67 0.37
CA PRO A 45 16.59 16.14 -1.00
C PRO A 45 15.66 16.86 -1.98
N ALA A 46 15.93 16.75 -3.28
CA ALA A 46 14.96 17.19 -4.28
C ALA A 46 13.69 16.31 -4.21
N TRP A 47 12.51 16.92 -4.33
CA TRP A 47 11.26 16.17 -4.48
C TRP A 47 11.29 15.41 -5.80
N ASP A 48 10.96 14.12 -5.73
CA ASP A 48 10.90 13.18 -6.83
C ASP A 48 9.47 12.63 -6.92
N LYS A 49 8.87 12.77 -8.09
CA LYS A 49 7.54 12.27 -8.39
C LYS A 49 7.40 10.76 -8.26
N ALA A 50 8.50 10.01 -8.39
CA ALA A 50 8.51 8.56 -8.33
C ALA A 50 8.68 8.02 -6.90
N PHE A 51 8.87 8.91 -5.93
CA PHE A 51 9.10 8.55 -4.55
C PHE A 51 7.85 8.83 -3.69
N ALA A 52 7.61 7.94 -2.73
CA ALA A 52 6.56 8.13 -1.73
C ALA A 52 7.18 8.70 -0.46
N TYR A 53 6.56 9.75 0.08
CA TYR A 53 7.02 10.46 1.26
C TYR A 53 6.09 10.18 2.43
N ASN A 54 6.62 9.99 3.63
CA ASN A 54 5.84 9.81 4.85
C ASN A 54 5.66 11.15 5.57
N GLY A 55 4.71 11.23 6.51
CA GLY A 55 4.54 12.41 7.36
C GLY A 55 5.84 12.77 8.09
N GLY A 56 6.25 14.04 7.99
CA GLY A 56 7.51 14.56 8.54
C GLY A 56 8.67 14.62 7.54
N ASP A 57 8.59 13.94 6.39
CA ASP A 57 9.65 13.97 5.38
C ASP A 57 9.84 15.37 4.81
N VAL A 58 11.11 15.81 4.70
CA VAL A 58 11.47 17.14 4.23
C VAL A 58 12.09 17.05 2.83
N VAL A 59 11.51 17.75 1.86
CA VAL A 59 11.96 17.80 0.47
C VAL A 59 12.17 19.23 0.01
N THR A 60 12.79 19.39 -1.15
CA THR A 60 12.99 20.67 -1.81
C THR A 60 12.39 20.66 -3.20
N TYR A 61 11.59 21.68 -3.50
CA TYR A 61 10.93 21.84 -4.80
C TYR A 61 10.82 23.33 -5.14
N GLU A 62 11.21 23.72 -6.36
CA GLU A 62 11.17 25.11 -6.83
C GLU A 62 11.82 26.16 -5.89
N ASN A 63 13.00 25.87 -5.34
CA ASN A 63 13.73 26.71 -4.38
C ASN A 63 12.97 26.97 -3.06
N ARG A 64 12.13 26.02 -2.65
CA ARG A 64 11.44 26.02 -1.36
C ARG A 64 11.63 24.68 -0.67
N THR A 65 11.57 24.71 0.65
CA THR A 65 11.53 23.49 1.47
C THR A 65 10.07 23.15 1.75
N TYR A 66 9.73 21.87 1.73
CA TYR A 66 8.41 21.37 2.08
C TYR A 66 8.52 20.22 3.05
N THR A 67 7.59 20.13 3.99
CA THR A 67 7.46 19.01 4.92
C THR A 67 6.15 18.29 4.63
N ALA A 68 6.20 16.99 4.35
CA ALA A 68 5.00 16.18 4.17
C ALA A 68 4.22 16.15 5.49
N LYS A 69 2.91 16.40 5.45
CA LYS A 69 2.04 16.30 6.65
C LYS A 69 1.68 14.85 6.96
N TRP A 70 1.54 14.05 5.93
CA TRP A 70 1.16 12.63 5.95
C TRP A 70 1.74 11.95 4.71
N TRP A 71 1.46 10.66 4.53
CA TRP A 71 1.96 9.92 3.37
C TRP A 71 1.50 10.53 2.05
N SER A 72 2.41 10.63 1.09
CA SER A 72 2.17 11.22 -0.22
C SER A 72 2.92 10.49 -1.31
N TYR A 73 2.26 10.25 -2.43
CA TYR A 73 2.90 9.74 -3.64
C TYR A 73 2.44 10.55 -4.83
N SER A 74 3.39 11.05 -5.62
CA SER A 74 3.14 11.91 -6.78
C SER A 74 2.48 13.28 -6.52
N ASP A 75 2.10 13.63 -5.27
CA ASP A 75 1.56 14.97 -4.99
C ASP A 75 2.66 16.04 -5.06
N VAL A 76 2.54 16.94 -6.04
CA VAL A 76 3.52 18.00 -6.28
C VAL A 76 3.45 19.09 -5.18
N PRO A 77 4.52 19.35 -4.42
CA PRO A 77 4.54 20.40 -3.42
C PRO A 77 4.17 21.78 -3.98
N GLY A 78 3.23 22.47 -3.34
CA GLY A 78 2.76 23.80 -3.77
C GLY A 78 1.73 23.82 -4.91
N ALA A 79 1.40 22.68 -5.52
CA ALA A 79 0.27 22.58 -6.46
C ALA A 79 -1.07 22.56 -5.72
N LYS A 80 -2.19 22.86 -6.41
CA LYS A 80 -3.54 22.91 -5.78
C LYS A 80 -3.96 21.64 -5.03
N GLY A 81 -3.44 20.47 -5.39
CA GLY A 81 -3.62 19.21 -4.64
C GLY A 81 -2.53 18.99 -3.58
N GLY A 82 -1.26 19.25 -3.91
CA GLY A 82 -0.16 19.06 -2.97
C GLY A 82 -0.07 20.11 -1.85
N ALA A 83 -0.70 21.26 -1.96
CA ALA A 83 -0.73 22.26 -0.87
C ALA A 83 -1.47 21.76 0.38
N GLU A 84 -2.37 20.79 0.21
CA GLU A 84 -3.03 20.13 1.33
C GLU A 84 -2.08 19.15 2.02
N VAL A 85 -1.21 18.49 1.25
CA VAL A 85 -0.28 17.44 1.68
C VAL A 85 1.04 17.99 2.23
N TRP A 86 1.51 19.11 1.71
CA TRP A 86 2.84 19.67 2.02
C TRP A 86 2.72 20.97 2.83
N VAL A 87 3.48 21.08 3.92
CA VAL A 87 3.73 22.34 4.62
C VAL A 87 4.87 23.08 3.94
N ASP A 88 4.63 24.30 3.48
CA ASP A 88 5.66 25.17 2.93
C ASP A 88 6.58 25.70 4.04
N GLY A 89 7.83 25.25 4.03
CA GLY A 89 8.91 25.65 4.94
C GLY A 89 9.63 26.94 4.53
N GLY A 90 9.24 27.56 3.41
CA GLY A 90 9.77 28.83 2.93
C GLY A 90 10.85 28.71 1.86
N ALA A 91 11.31 29.87 1.37
CA ALA A 91 12.33 29.95 0.32
C ALA A 91 13.71 29.55 0.85
N CYS A 92 14.43 28.75 0.05
CA CYS A 92 15.79 28.33 0.33
C CYS A 92 16.71 28.57 -0.88
N SER A 93 18.03 28.52 -0.69
CA SER A 93 19.01 28.70 -1.78
C SER A 93 20.10 27.62 -1.76
N GLY A 94 20.54 27.17 -2.93
CA GLY A 94 21.56 26.12 -3.08
C GLY A 94 21.11 24.95 -3.95
N THR A 95 22.03 24.07 -4.34
CA THR A 95 21.71 22.83 -5.05
C THR A 95 21.17 21.81 -4.04
N PRO A 96 20.00 21.19 -4.28
CA PRO A 96 19.52 20.07 -3.47
C PRO A 96 20.56 18.95 -3.38
N THR A 97 20.54 18.18 -2.30
CA THR A 97 21.28 16.91 -2.27
C THR A 97 20.59 15.89 -3.18
N ASP A 98 21.36 15.18 -4.00
CA ASP A 98 20.84 14.36 -5.10
C ASP A 98 20.14 13.06 -4.67
N GLU A 99 19.99 12.78 -3.37
CA GLU A 99 19.31 11.56 -2.90
C GLU A 99 18.36 11.85 -1.71
N PRO A 100 17.11 11.33 -1.74
CA PRO A 100 16.23 11.25 -0.57
C PRO A 100 16.96 10.66 0.63
N THR A 101 16.81 11.25 1.82
CA THR A 101 17.56 10.81 3.01
C THR A 101 17.17 9.39 3.44
N ASP A 102 18.11 8.45 3.35
CA ASP A 102 17.99 7.05 3.80
C ASP A 102 17.90 6.83 5.33
N ASN A 103 17.69 7.88 6.15
CA ASN A 103 17.56 7.71 7.61
C ASN A 103 17.08 8.99 8.33
N PRO A 104 15.96 9.00 9.07
CA PRO A 104 15.67 10.05 10.03
C PRO A 104 16.53 9.84 11.28
N GLY A 105 17.27 10.88 11.70
CA GLY A 105 18.05 10.88 12.93
C GLY A 105 17.20 10.68 14.18
N GLU A 106 17.83 10.13 15.23
CA GLU A 106 17.21 9.88 16.56
C GLU A 106 16.45 11.11 17.09
N PRO A 107 15.26 10.91 17.71
CA PRO A 107 14.53 12.01 18.34
C PRO A 107 15.30 12.53 19.55
N THR A 108 15.56 13.84 19.58
CA THR A 108 16.07 14.52 20.77
C THR A 108 14.96 14.67 21.81
N ASP A 109 15.24 14.19 23.02
CA ASP A 109 14.44 14.40 24.23
C ASP A 109 14.29 15.90 24.58
N GLU A 110 13.06 16.40 24.64
CA GLU A 110 12.46 17.15 25.77
C GLU A 110 11.23 17.98 25.31
N PRO A 111 10.06 17.85 25.97
CA PRO A 111 8.90 18.71 25.71
C PRO A 111 9.04 20.06 26.42
N THR A 112 8.74 21.16 25.72
CA THR A 112 8.67 22.50 26.35
C THR A 112 7.24 22.76 26.82
N ASP A 113 7.04 22.73 28.14
CA ASP A 113 5.83 23.14 28.85
C ASP A 113 5.63 24.66 28.81
N VAL A 114 4.59 25.18 28.13
CA VAL A 114 3.82 26.37 28.57
C VAL A 114 2.42 26.42 27.90
N PRO A 115 1.30 26.42 28.66
CA PRO A 115 0.00 26.78 28.11
C PRO A 115 -0.29 28.28 28.29
N THR A 116 -0.86 28.92 27.28
CA THR A 116 -1.28 30.33 27.33
C THR A 116 -2.81 30.46 27.34
N THR A 117 -3.32 30.85 28.52
CA THR A 117 -4.49 31.67 28.87
C THR A 117 -5.93 31.31 28.45
N GLU A 118 -6.78 31.41 29.48
CA GLU A 118 -8.25 31.33 29.63
C GLU A 118 -9.15 31.93 28.54
N PRO A 119 -10.45 31.53 28.57
CA PRO A 119 -11.44 32.54 28.93
C PRO A 119 -12.42 32.13 30.05
N THR A 120 -12.81 33.18 30.77
CA THR A 120 -13.84 33.37 31.81
C THR A 120 -15.25 32.85 31.50
N ASP A 121 -15.79 32.12 32.49
CA ASP A 121 -17.07 32.22 33.20
C ASP A 121 -18.38 32.58 32.47
N GLY A 122 -19.42 31.77 32.73
CA GLY A 122 -20.80 31.95 32.29
C GLY A 122 -21.70 30.76 32.64
N SER A 123 -21.96 30.57 33.93
CA SER A 123 -22.86 29.58 34.57
C SER A 123 -24.30 29.49 34.04
N SER A 124 -24.96 28.35 34.38
CA SER A 124 -26.42 28.13 34.60
C SER A 124 -27.13 27.41 33.45
N GLU A 125 -27.88 26.31 33.58
CA GLU A 125 -28.52 25.62 34.70
C GLU A 125 -28.96 24.21 34.20
N GLU A 126 -28.82 23.15 35.01
CA GLU A 126 -29.58 21.89 34.85
C GLU A 126 -31.05 22.10 35.28
N PRO A 127 -31.99 21.22 34.84
CA PRO A 127 -32.30 20.07 35.70
C PRO A 127 -32.53 18.76 34.94
N THR A 128 -32.06 17.71 35.63
CA THR A 128 -32.50 16.32 35.68
C THR A 128 -33.98 16.04 35.37
N ASP A 129 -34.23 14.92 34.68
CA ASP A 129 -35.35 14.03 35.06
C ASP A 129 -35.04 12.56 34.79
N ASP A 130 -35.38 11.76 35.78
CA ASP A 130 -35.16 10.33 35.97
C ASP A 130 -36.45 9.60 35.56
N SER A 131 -36.34 8.51 34.79
CA SER A 131 -37.38 7.47 34.85
C SER A 131 -36.88 6.11 34.39
N SER A 132 -36.45 5.34 35.38
CA SER A 132 -36.54 3.88 35.44
C SER A 132 -37.92 3.34 35.04
N THR A 133 -37.97 2.27 34.24
CA THR A 133 -38.84 1.10 34.51
C THR A 133 -38.31 -0.16 33.78
N ASP A 134 -37.82 -1.11 34.58
CA ASP A 134 -37.80 -2.55 34.28
C ASP A 134 -39.19 -3.11 34.69
N PRO A 135 -39.75 -4.16 34.05
CA PRO A 135 -39.59 -5.48 34.69
C PRO A 135 -39.66 -6.75 33.78
N THR A 136 -38.93 -7.76 34.25
CA THR A 136 -39.28 -9.20 34.42
C THR A 136 -39.10 -10.20 33.27
N ASP A 137 -38.16 -11.11 33.54
CA ASP A 137 -37.96 -12.48 33.05
C ASP A 137 -38.95 -13.48 33.67
N PRO A 138 -39.21 -14.63 33.00
CA PRO A 138 -39.21 -15.91 33.69
C PRO A 138 -38.45 -17.02 32.94
N THR A 139 -37.34 -17.45 33.54
CA THR A 139 -36.97 -18.83 33.93
C THR A 139 -37.75 -19.98 33.28
N GLU A 140 -37.06 -20.89 32.55
CA GLU A 140 -37.10 -22.34 32.77
C GLU A 140 -35.79 -23.00 32.31
N ASP A 141 -35.28 -23.88 33.16
CA ASP A 141 -34.05 -24.67 33.04
C ASP A 141 -34.48 -26.15 32.95
N PRO A 142 -33.80 -27.01 32.18
CA PRO A 142 -33.53 -28.33 32.74
C PRO A 142 -32.09 -28.83 32.48
N THR A 143 -31.34 -28.89 33.58
CA THR A 143 -30.52 -30.02 34.07
C THR A 143 -30.10 -31.12 33.09
N GLY A 144 -28.77 -31.28 32.95
CA GLY A 144 -28.07 -32.52 32.63
C GLY A 144 -26.56 -32.38 32.84
N GLU A 145 -26.04 -32.91 33.96
CA GLU A 145 -24.59 -32.94 34.29
C GLU A 145 -23.85 -34.12 33.59
N PRO A 146 -22.50 -34.09 33.54
CA PRO A 146 -21.68 -34.59 32.43
C PRO A 146 -21.17 -36.04 32.63
N THR A 147 -20.63 -36.65 31.57
CA THR A 147 -19.84 -37.89 31.69
C THR A 147 -18.63 -37.86 30.75
N GLU A 148 -17.48 -37.81 31.42
CA GLU A 148 -16.07 -38.12 31.12
C GLU A 148 -15.56 -38.41 29.69
N GLU A 149 -14.47 -37.68 29.38
CA GLU A 149 -13.38 -38.00 28.43
C GLU A 149 -12.35 -38.99 29.06
N PRO A 150 -11.38 -39.63 28.33
CA PRO A 150 -10.58 -38.98 27.28
C PRO A 150 -9.99 -39.84 26.11
N THR A 151 -9.44 -39.09 25.14
CA THR A 151 -8.30 -39.39 24.22
C THR A 151 -8.55 -40.23 22.94
N GLU A 152 -8.41 -39.59 21.76
CA GLU A 152 -7.32 -39.79 20.76
C GLU A 152 -7.23 -38.58 19.78
N GLU A 153 -6.05 -38.40 19.18
CA GLU A 153 -5.44 -37.30 18.39
C GLU A 153 -6.29 -36.39 17.47
N PRO A 154 -5.81 -35.15 17.15
CA PRO A 154 -6.55 -34.19 16.34
C PRO A 154 -6.60 -34.67 14.89
N THR A 155 -7.74 -35.25 14.52
CA THR A 155 -8.09 -35.42 13.12
C THR A 155 -8.55 -34.07 12.60
N GLY A 156 -7.82 -33.57 11.60
CA GLY A 156 -8.07 -32.29 10.96
C GLY A 156 -9.55 -32.06 10.69
N GLY A 157 -10.08 -31.03 11.34
CA GLY A 157 -11.42 -30.54 11.09
C GLY A 157 -11.52 -30.13 9.64
N THR A 158 -12.22 -30.93 8.84
CA THR A 158 -12.88 -30.42 7.65
C THR A 158 -14.00 -29.52 8.17
N GLY A 159 -13.68 -28.24 8.30
CA GLY A 159 -14.67 -27.20 8.53
C GLY A 159 -15.77 -27.27 7.46
N PRO A 160 -16.94 -26.66 7.71
CA PRO A 160 -17.98 -26.53 6.68
C PRO A 160 -17.33 -25.96 5.41
N ALA A 161 -17.75 -26.43 4.24
CA ALA A 161 -17.29 -25.90 2.96
C ALA A 161 -17.41 -24.37 3.00
N ALA A 162 -16.31 -23.68 3.25
CA ALA A 162 -16.31 -22.23 3.34
C ALA A 162 -16.79 -21.74 1.96
N GLY A 163 -17.79 -20.88 1.95
CA GLY A 163 -18.17 -20.18 0.72
C GLY A 163 -16.92 -19.60 0.05
N GLN A 164 -16.91 -19.56 -1.28
CA GLN A 164 -15.76 -19.02 -2.01
C GLN A 164 -15.51 -17.58 -1.56
N LYS A 165 -14.26 -17.28 -1.24
CA LYS A 165 -13.84 -15.96 -0.75
C LYS A 165 -13.85 -14.97 -1.88
N VAL A 166 -14.46 -13.81 -1.63
CA VAL A 166 -14.35 -12.62 -2.46
C VAL A 166 -13.71 -11.56 -1.59
N ILE A 167 -12.49 -11.17 -1.92
CA ILE A 167 -11.70 -10.22 -1.12
C ILE A 167 -11.43 -8.96 -1.93
N GLY A 168 -11.59 -7.79 -1.33
CA GLY A 168 -11.26 -6.52 -1.97
C GLY A 168 -10.24 -5.75 -1.16
N TYR A 169 -9.21 -5.21 -1.82
CA TYR A 169 -8.30 -4.27 -1.18
C TYR A 169 -8.95 -2.88 -1.15
N TYR A 170 -9.07 -2.30 0.04
CA TYR A 170 -9.41 -0.90 0.24
C TYR A 170 -8.15 -0.12 0.58
N THR A 171 -7.80 0.85 -0.25
CA THR A 171 -6.58 1.64 -0.08
C THR A 171 -6.82 2.83 0.86
N GLN A 172 -5.99 2.97 1.89
CA GLN A 172 -5.95 4.04 2.87
C GLN A 172 -6.02 5.41 2.19
N TRP A 173 -5.19 5.61 1.15
CA TRP A 173 -5.10 6.87 0.42
C TRP A 173 -6.26 7.10 -0.56
N GLY A 174 -7.17 6.13 -0.73
CA GLY A 174 -8.38 6.25 -1.55
C GLY A 174 -9.24 7.45 -1.16
N THR A 175 -9.20 7.82 0.12
CA THR A 175 -9.97 8.94 0.68
C THR A 175 -9.50 10.35 0.26
N TYR A 176 -8.35 10.45 -0.42
CA TYR A 176 -7.80 11.73 -0.89
C TYR A 176 -8.18 11.98 -2.36
N ALA A 177 -7.20 12.03 -3.27
CA ALA A 177 -7.40 12.40 -4.68
C ALA A 177 -8.28 11.43 -5.48
N ARG A 178 -8.45 10.19 -4.99
CA ARG A 178 -9.37 9.20 -5.57
C ARG A 178 -10.84 9.45 -5.18
N ASP A 179 -11.07 10.23 -4.11
CA ASP A 179 -12.38 10.50 -3.52
C ASP A 179 -13.23 9.22 -3.35
N PHE A 180 -12.60 8.11 -2.97
CA PHE A 180 -13.23 6.82 -2.73
C PHE A 180 -13.19 6.50 -1.23
N GLN A 181 -14.37 6.41 -0.61
CA GLN A 181 -14.55 6.23 0.82
C GLN A 181 -15.09 4.83 1.11
N VAL A 182 -15.00 4.38 2.36
CA VAL A 182 -15.63 3.12 2.80
C VAL A 182 -17.14 3.11 2.51
N LYS A 183 -17.81 4.28 2.56
CA LYS A 183 -19.21 4.45 2.15
C LYS A 183 -19.48 4.02 0.70
N ASP A 184 -18.51 4.19 -0.20
CA ASP A 184 -18.68 3.81 -1.60
C ASP A 184 -18.71 2.29 -1.77
N VAL A 185 -18.02 1.52 -0.90
CA VAL A 185 -18.11 0.05 -0.84
C VAL A 185 -19.54 -0.41 -0.48
N ASP A 186 -20.19 0.30 0.45
CA ASP A 186 -21.58 0.04 0.82
C ASP A 186 -22.57 0.44 -0.30
N THR A 187 -22.50 1.70 -0.74
CA THR A 187 -23.50 2.28 -1.65
C THR A 187 -23.44 1.71 -3.07
N SER A 188 -22.28 1.23 -3.53
CA SER A 188 -22.16 0.50 -4.80
C SER A 188 -22.77 -0.92 -4.75
N GLY A 189 -23.02 -1.44 -3.54
CA GLY A 189 -23.42 -2.82 -3.29
C GLY A 189 -22.26 -3.82 -3.35
N ALA A 190 -21.01 -3.35 -3.27
CA ALA A 190 -19.84 -4.23 -3.17
C ALA A 190 -19.81 -4.97 -1.84
N ALA A 191 -20.17 -4.32 -0.73
CA ALA A 191 -20.18 -4.94 0.61
C ALA A 191 -21.01 -6.23 0.68
N ASP A 192 -22.17 -6.29 0.01
CA ASP A 192 -23.04 -7.49 -0.08
C ASP A 192 -22.42 -8.65 -0.89
N LYS A 193 -21.30 -8.41 -1.57
CA LYS A 193 -20.60 -9.35 -2.46
C LYS A 193 -19.24 -9.75 -1.94
N LEU A 194 -18.68 -8.96 -1.02
CA LEU A 194 -17.39 -9.21 -0.39
C LEU A 194 -17.58 -10.12 0.82
N THR A 195 -16.60 -10.98 1.03
CA THR A 195 -16.44 -11.76 2.26
C THR A 195 -15.41 -11.11 3.19
N HIS A 196 -14.37 -10.49 2.60
CA HIS A 196 -13.31 -9.83 3.34
C HIS A 196 -12.91 -8.52 2.65
N ILE A 197 -12.44 -7.56 3.44
CA ILE A 197 -11.71 -6.38 2.98
C ILE A 197 -10.30 -6.43 3.55
N ASN A 198 -9.29 -6.28 2.69
CA ASN A 198 -7.93 -5.99 3.14
C ASN A 198 -7.75 -4.47 3.17
N TYR A 199 -7.51 -3.89 4.34
CA TYR A 199 -7.17 -2.47 4.47
C TYR A 199 -5.69 -2.26 4.20
N ALA A 200 -5.37 -1.52 3.14
CA ALA A 200 -4.01 -1.35 2.62
C ALA A 200 -3.52 0.10 2.76
N PHE A 201 -2.40 0.42 3.40
CA PHE A 201 -1.48 -0.50 4.09
C PHE A 201 -1.07 0.07 5.45
N GLY A 202 -0.76 -0.81 6.39
CA GLY A 202 0.17 -0.50 7.46
C GLY A 202 1.62 -0.60 6.95
N ASN A 203 2.54 0.07 7.63
CA ASN A 203 3.96 0.11 7.25
C ASN A 203 4.78 -0.84 8.13
N VAL A 204 5.95 -1.27 7.65
CA VAL A 204 6.93 -2.05 8.42
C VAL A 204 8.22 -1.24 8.55
N THR A 205 8.53 -0.80 9.76
CA THR A 205 9.72 0.03 10.06
C THR A 205 10.43 -0.47 11.30
N GLY A 206 11.76 -0.55 11.26
CA GLY A 206 12.56 -0.97 12.42
C GLY A 206 12.20 -2.38 12.94
N GLY A 207 11.80 -3.27 12.04
CA GLY A 207 11.36 -4.63 12.38
C GLY A 207 9.99 -4.72 13.08
N LYS A 208 9.14 -3.69 12.95
CA LYS A 208 7.82 -3.62 13.58
C LYS A 208 6.74 -3.17 12.61
N CYS A 209 5.50 -3.60 12.85
CA CYS A 209 4.32 -2.99 12.25
C CYS A 209 4.09 -1.59 12.83
N VAL A 210 3.78 -0.62 11.98
CA VAL A 210 3.46 0.76 12.36
C VAL A 210 2.31 1.32 11.50
N ILE A 211 1.62 2.34 12.02
CA ILE A 211 0.60 3.10 11.28
C ILE A 211 1.18 3.68 9.99
N GLY A 212 0.41 3.64 8.90
CA GLY A 212 0.78 4.18 7.59
C GLY A 212 0.59 5.70 7.56
N ASP A 213 -0.65 6.16 7.67
CA ASP A 213 -0.95 7.58 7.95
C ASP A 213 -2.15 7.71 8.89
N SER A 214 -1.87 8.23 10.10
CA SER A 214 -2.84 8.30 11.19
C SER A 214 -4.05 9.16 10.86
N TYR A 215 -3.88 10.16 9.99
CA TYR A 215 -4.97 11.04 9.60
C TYR A 215 -6.04 10.28 8.84
N ALA A 216 -5.66 9.56 7.78
CA ALA A 216 -6.60 8.71 7.05
C ALA A 216 -7.10 7.55 7.92
N ASP A 217 -6.23 6.93 8.71
CA ASP A 217 -6.53 5.71 9.46
C ASP A 217 -7.57 5.96 10.54
N TYR A 218 -7.33 6.91 11.47
CA TYR A 218 -8.18 7.07 12.65
C TYR A 218 -8.52 8.51 13.09
N GLU A 219 -7.99 9.56 12.44
CA GLU A 219 -8.24 10.94 12.90
C GLU A 219 -9.22 11.73 12.02
N LYS A 220 -9.28 11.46 10.71
CA LYS A 220 -10.09 12.22 9.75
C LYS A 220 -11.57 12.13 10.11
N LYS A 221 -12.18 13.29 10.38
CA LYS A 221 -13.61 13.40 10.68
C LYS A 221 -14.42 13.43 9.37
N PHE A 222 -15.33 12.48 9.20
CA PHE A 222 -16.22 12.42 8.06
C PHE A 222 -17.53 13.18 8.34
N PRO A 223 -18.00 14.03 7.41
CA PRO A 223 -19.35 14.57 7.50
C PRO A 223 -20.39 13.47 7.19
N ALA A 224 -21.63 13.68 7.62
CA ALA A 224 -22.75 12.74 7.49
C ALA A 224 -22.92 12.19 6.06
N GLU A 225 -22.77 13.04 5.04
CA GLU A 225 -22.92 12.63 3.64
C GLU A 225 -21.81 11.70 3.13
N ARG A 226 -20.66 11.66 3.80
CA ARG A 226 -19.50 10.83 3.44
C ARG A 226 -19.29 9.65 4.39
N SER A 227 -19.96 9.61 5.54
CA SER A 227 -19.85 8.49 6.48
C SER A 227 -20.77 7.31 6.11
N VAL A 228 -20.37 6.10 6.49
CA VAL A 228 -21.15 4.87 6.27
C VAL A 228 -22.48 4.92 7.03
N SER A 229 -22.43 5.27 8.32
CA SER A 229 -23.63 5.40 9.17
C SER A 229 -24.60 6.50 8.72
N GLY A 230 -24.12 7.49 7.98
CA GLY A 230 -24.90 8.69 7.65
C GLY A 230 -24.89 9.76 8.74
N GLU A 231 -24.13 9.55 9.82
CA GLU A 231 -23.92 10.52 10.90
C GLU A 231 -22.53 11.15 10.79
N ALA A 232 -22.43 12.44 11.12
CA ALA A 232 -21.15 13.13 11.08
C ALA A 232 -20.29 12.75 12.29
N ASP A 233 -19.00 12.55 12.06
CA ASP A 233 -18.03 12.39 13.14
C ASP A 233 -17.95 13.67 13.98
N THR A 234 -17.86 13.50 15.30
CA THR A 234 -17.72 14.59 16.27
C THR A 234 -16.27 14.92 16.55
N PHE A 235 -16.01 16.12 17.09
CA PHE A 235 -14.66 16.56 17.41
C PHE A 235 -14.00 15.69 18.51
N ASP A 236 -14.76 15.31 19.53
CA ASP A 236 -14.25 14.62 20.73
C ASP A 236 -14.25 13.08 20.62
N GLN A 237 -14.72 12.49 19.51
CA GLN A 237 -14.71 11.02 19.38
C GLN A 237 -13.28 10.49 19.24
N GLU A 238 -13.03 9.39 19.96
CA GLU A 238 -11.71 8.75 20.07
C GLU A 238 -11.29 8.04 18.78
N LEU A 239 -12.24 7.38 18.10
CA LEU A 239 -12.01 6.73 16.80
C LEU A 239 -12.73 7.49 15.69
N ALA A 240 -12.01 7.89 14.64
CA ALA A 240 -12.55 8.41 13.39
C ALA A 240 -11.83 7.75 12.19
N GLY A 241 -11.64 8.46 11.08
CA GLY A 241 -10.90 7.96 9.93
C GLY A 241 -11.55 6.73 9.28
N ASN A 242 -10.80 6.08 8.40
CA ASN A 242 -11.23 4.86 7.73
C ASN A 242 -11.53 3.74 8.74
N PHE A 243 -10.85 3.66 9.89
CA PHE A 243 -11.09 2.63 10.90
C PHE A 243 -12.50 2.73 11.49
N ASN A 244 -12.97 3.93 11.85
CA ASN A 244 -14.35 4.12 12.27
C ASN A 244 -15.34 3.76 11.15
N GLN A 245 -15.04 4.14 9.91
CA GLN A 245 -15.92 3.83 8.79
C GLN A 245 -15.99 2.33 8.49
N LEU A 246 -14.89 1.59 8.65
CA LEU A 246 -14.85 0.13 8.52
C LEU A 246 -15.64 -0.55 9.65
N LEU A 247 -15.54 -0.05 10.89
CA LEU A 247 -16.38 -0.52 12.00
C LEU A 247 -17.87 -0.38 11.66
N GLN A 248 -18.28 0.82 11.22
CA GLN A 248 -19.67 1.09 10.80
C GLN A 248 -20.10 0.21 9.61
N LEU A 249 -19.17 -0.13 8.71
CA LEU A 249 -19.45 -1.04 7.61
C LEU A 249 -19.71 -2.47 8.12
N LYS A 250 -18.89 -2.97 9.05
CA LYS A 250 -19.10 -4.28 9.69
C LYS A 250 -20.42 -4.33 10.48
N GLU A 251 -20.79 -3.27 11.16
CA GLU A 251 -22.09 -3.19 11.85
C GLU A 251 -23.28 -3.37 10.88
N LYS A 252 -23.15 -2.83 9.65
CA LYS A 252 -24.16 -2.97 8.61
C LYS A 252 -24.10 -4.32 7.89
N HIS A 253 -22.90 -4.92 7.80
CA HIS A 253 -22.59 -6.17 7.11
C HIS A 253 -21.87 -7.14 8.06
N PRO A 254 -22.57 -7.76 9.02
CA PRO A 254 -21.94 -8.48 10.14
C PRO A 254 -21.14 -9.73 9.76
N ASP A 255 -21.35 -10.26 8.55
CA ASP A 255 -20.57 -11.38 8.02
C ASP A 255 -19.26 -10.94 7.34
N LEU A 256 -19.09 -9.63 7.10
CA LEU A 256 -17.89 -9.06 6.49
C LEU A 256 -16.73 -9.03 7.47
N LYS A 257 -15.57 -9.52 7.02
CA LYS A 257 -14.33 -9.51 7.78
C LYS A 257 -13.38 -8.43 7.26
N VAL A 258 -12.62 -7.79 8.14
CA VAL A 258 -11.65 -6.75 7.77
C VAL A 258 -10.27 -7.15 8.26
N ILE A 259 -9.30 -7.24 7.36
CA ILE A 259 -7.93 -7.67 7.64
C ILE A 259 -7.02 -6.48 7.38
N TRP A 260 -6.08 -6.18 8.28
CA TRP A 260 -5.12 -5.10 8.04
C TRP A 260 -3.90 -5.64 7.28
N SER A 261 -3.67 -5.15 6.07
CA SER A 261 -2.53 -5.51 5.24
C SER A 261 -1.32 -4.62 5.53
N PHE A 262 -0.15 -5.23 5.75
CA PHE A 262 1.11 -4.53 6.01
C PHE A 262 2.11 -4.76 4.89
N GLY A 263 2.75 -3.67 4.45
CA GLY A 263 3.77 -3.70 3.40
C GLY A 263 3.29 -3.13 2.07
N GLY A 264 3.14 -4.01 1.08
CA GLY A 264 2.96 -3.66 -0.33
C GLY A 264 4.27 -3.20 -0.97
N TRP A 265 4.20 -2.89 -2.26
CA TRP A 265 5.34 -2.51 -3.09
C TRP A 265 6.28 -1.47 -2.45
N THR A 266 5.73 -0.40 -1.88
CA THR A 266 6.51 0.73 -1.35
C THR A 266 7.10 0.47 0.03
N TRP A 267 6.39 -0.22 0.92
CA TRP A 267 6.77 -0.37 2.33
C TRP A 267 7.32 -1.75 2.69
N SER A 268 7.72 -2.53 1.68
CA SER A 268 8.34 -3.84 1.89
C SER A 268 9.81 -3.81 2.35
N GLY A 269 10.46 -2.65 2.35
CA GLY A 269 11.88 -2.51 2.74
C GLY A 269 12.19 -2.90 4.18
N GLY A 270 11.19 -2.85 5.08
CA GLY A 270 11.37 -3.18 6.50
C GLY A 270 11.31 -4.67 6.85
N PHE A 271 10.82 -5.53 5.94
CA PHE A 271 10.61 -6.95 6.26
C PHE A 271 11.91 -7.72 6.50
N GLY A 272 13.01 -7.34 5.83
CA GLY A 272 14.31 -7.97 6.09
C GLY A 272 14.84 -7.71 7.50
N GLU A 273 14.46 -6.59 8.12
CA GLU A 273 14.73 -6.35 9.55
C GLU A 273 13.76 -7.13 10.44
N ALA A 274 12.47 -7.14 10.09
CA ALA A 274 11.46 -7.92 10.81
C ALA A 274 11.80 -9.41 10.89
N ALA A 275 12.34 -9.97 9.81
CA ALA A 275 12.75 -11.37 9.74
C ALA A 275 13.93 -11.73 10.68
N LYS A 276 14.67 -10.75 11.21
CA LYS A 276 15.76 -11.00 12.18
C LYS A 276 15.23 -11.31 13.58
N ASP A 277 14.05 -10.80 13.93
CA ASP A 277 13.34 -11.13 15.17
C ASP A 277 11.82 -11.28 14.88
N PRO A 278 11.41 -12.40 14.26
CA PRO A 278 10.02 -12.63 13.87
C PRO A 278 9.02 -12.56 15.04
N ALA A 279 9.45 -12.96 16.25
CA ALA A 279 8.60 -12.91 17.43
C ALA A 279 8.33 -11.47 17.88
N ALA A 280 9.35 -10.62 17.90
CA ALA A 280 9.18 -9.20 18.21
C ALA A 280 8.34 -8.47 17.15
N PHE A 281 8.54 -8.82 15.87
CA PHE A 281 7.71 -8.31 14.77
C PHE A 281 6.24 -8.72 14.96
N ALA A 282 5.96 -10.01 15.11
CA ALA A 282 4.60 -10.53 15.28
C ALA A 282 3.88 -9.88 16.47
N LYS A 283 4.57 -9.78 17.62
CA LYS A 283 4.03 -9.07 18.79
C LYS A 283 3.68 -7.62 18.48
N SER A 284 4.57 -6.88 17.80
CA SER A 284 4.30 -5.48 17.46
C SER A 284 3.11 -5.31 16.52
N CYS A 285 2.90 -6.27 15.62
CA CYS A 285 1.76 -6.29 14.71
C CYS A 285 0.47 -6.59 15.45
N HIS A 286 0.45 -7.62 16.29
CA HIS A 286 -0.70 -7.92 17.12
C HIS A 286 -1.07 -6.76 18.05
N ASP A 287 -0.09 -6.18 18.77
CA ASP A 287 -0.32 -5.02 19.64
C ASP A 287 -0.94 -3.82 18.90
N LEU A 288 -0.61 -3.65 17.62
CA LEU A 288 -1.14 -2.56 16.79
C LEU A 288 -2.52 -2.86 16.20
N VAL A 289 -2.74 -4.09 15.73
CA VAL A 289 -4.05 -4.54 15.21
C VAL A 289 -5.09 -4.53 16.33
N GLU A 290 -4.71 -4.95 17.53
CA GLU A 290 -5.55 -5.02 18.74
C GLU A 290 -5.45 -3.75 19.62
N ASP A 291 -5.01 -2.61 19.08
CA ASP A 291 -4.96 -1.36 19.84
C ASP A 291 -6.36 -1.05 20.41
N PRO A 292 -6.50 -0.75 21.71
CA PRO A 292 -7.81 -0.56 22.35
C PRO A 292 -8.70 0.49 21.69
N ARG A 293 -8.14 1.44 20.93
CA ARG A 293 -8.90 2.46 20.20
C ARG A 293 -9.70 1.87 19.03
N TRP A 294 -9.31 0.72 18.49
CA TRP A 294 -9.92 0.10 17.30
C TRP A 294 -9.93 -1.44 17.32
N ALA A 295 -9.82 -2.06 18.50
CA ALA A 295 -9.75 -3.51 18.64
C ALA A 295 -10.94 -4.28 18.01
N GLU A 296 -12.08 -3.64 17.77
CA GLU A 296 -13.25 -4.28 17.12
C GLU A 296 -13.23 -4.19 15.58
N VAL A 297 -12.28 -3.44 15.01
CA VAL A 297 -12.23 -3.18 13.56
C VAL A 297 -11.71 -4.40 12.80
N PHE A 298 -10.57 -4.95 13.22
CA PHE A 298 -9.86 -5.96 12.46
C PHE A 298 -10.15 -7.39 12.94
N ASP A 299 -10.13 -8.34 12.02
CA ASP A 299 -10.32 -9.77 12.24
C ASP A 299 -9.03 -10.56 11.95
N GLY A 300 -7.89 -9.85 11.81
CA GLY A 300 -6.59 -10.45 11.53
C GLY A 300 -5.63 -9.54 10.77
N ILE A 301 -4.55 -10.17 10.27
CA ILE A 301 -3.44 -9.53 9.59
C ILE A 301 -3.16 -10.16 8.21
N ASP A 302 -2.80 -9.31 7.25
CA ASP A 302 -2.30 -9.71 5.94
C ASP A 302 -0.85 -9.19 5.78
N ILE A 303 0.04 -10.04 5.29
CA ILE A 303 1.43 -9.67 5.00
C ILE A 303 1.65 -9.60 3.51
N ASP A 304 1.98 -8.42 3.02
CA ASP A 304 2.29 -8.17 1.62
C ASP A 304 3.77 -7.79 1.49
N TRP A 305 4.64 -8.80 1.59
CA TRP A 305 6.08 -8.64 1.44
C TRP A 305 6.48 -8.80 -0.03
N GLU A 306 6.90 -7.70 -0.65
CA GLU A 306 7.34 -7.61 -2.03
C GLU A 306 8.86 -7.33 -2.14
N TYR A 307 9.75 -8.34 -2.12
CA TYR A 307 9.49 -9.78 -2.06
C TYR A 307 10.50 -10.51 -1.17
N PRO A 308 10.10 -11.57 -0.45
CA PRO A 308 11.02 -12.35 0.39
C PRO A 308 12.12 -13.00 -0.45
N ASN A 309 13.36 -12.78 -0.05
CA ASN A 309 14.58 -13.32 -0.65
C ASN A 309 14.68 -13.05 -2.18
N ALA A 310 14.07 -11.96 -2.65
CA ALA A 310 14.02 -11.57 -4.04
C ALA A 310 13.97 -10.04 -4.21
N THR A 311 13.93 -9.57 -5.46
CA THR A 311 13.89 -8.13 -5.79
C THR A 311 12.46 -7.66 -6.08
N GLY A 312 12.01 -6.67 -5.30
CA GLY A 312 10.86 -5.80 -5.58
C GLY A 312 11.35 -4.38 -5.86
N LEU A 313 10.83 -3.39 -5.11
CA LEU A 313 11.40 -2.03 -5.11
C LEU A 313 12.82 -2.03 -4.54
N SER A 314 13.06 -2.85 -3.51
CA SER A 314 14.38 -3.15 -2.96
C SER A 314 14.67 -4.65 -3.06
N THR A 315 15.94 -5.04 -2.89
CA THR A 315 16.34 -6.46 -2.90
C THR A 315 16.44 -6.97 -1.47
N ASP A 316 15.64 -7.99 -1.15
CA ASP A 316 15.78 -8.74 0.08
C ASP A 316 16.74 -9.93 -0.10
N THR A 317 17.50 -10.24 0.96
CA THR A 317 18.42 -11.39 0.99
C THR A 317 18.30 -12.16 2.31
N SER A 318 17.11 -12.15 2.92
CA SER A 318 16.86 -12.76 4.23
C SER A 318 16.93 -14.30 4.21
N GLY A 319 16.95 -14.92 3.03
CA GLY A 319 17.07 -16.36 2.84
C GLY A 319 15.73 -17.08 2.73
N PHE A 320 15.77 -18.29 2.19
CA PHE A 320 14.58 -19.09 1.84
C PHE A 320 13.59 -19.29 3.00
N ASP A 321 14.10 -19.57 4.20
CA ASP A 321 13.29 -19.87 5.39
C ASP A 321 12.70 -18.63 6.07
N ALA A 322 13.19 -17.41 5.79
CA ALA A 322 12.82 -16.20 6.53
C ALA A 322 11.32 -15.91 6.49
N TYR A 323 10.71 -16.07 5.31
CA TYR A 323 9.28 -15.91 5.13
C TYR A 323 8.46 -16.85 6.02
N ARG A 324 8.82 -18.14 6.07
CA ARG A 324 8.16 -19.13 6.92
C ARG A 324 8.26 -18.75 8.39
N GLU A 325 9.44 -18.34 8.86
CA GLU A 325 9.61 -17.97 10.27
C GLU A 325 8.80 -16.74 10.66
N VAL A 326 8.62 -15.77 9.76
CA VAL A 326 7.70 -14.63 9.96
C VAL A 326 6.25 -15.11 10.04
N MET A 327 5.77 -15.90 9.08
CA MET A 327 4.38 -16.40 9.10
C MET A 327 4.09 -17.27 10.33
N LYS A 328 5.06 -18.09 10.75
CA LYS A 328 4.97 -18.91 11.95
C LYS A 328 4.86 -18.08 13.22
N ALA A 329 5.66 -17.02 13.35
CA ALA A 329 5.60 -16.13 14.50
C ALA A 329 4.27 -15.38 14.55
N LEU A 330 3.76 -14.92 13.41
CA LEU A 330 2.44 -14.29 13.31
C LEU A 330 1.32 -15.24 13.73
N ARG A 331 1.28 -16.47 13.21
CA ARG A 331 0.31 -17.47 13.65
C ARG A 331 0.39 -17.75 15.16
N ALA A 332 1.58 -17.79 15.72
CA ALA A 332 1.75 -18.02 17.15
C ALA A 332 1.18 -16.87 18.01
N GLU A 333 1.25 -15.63 17.53
CA GLU A 333 0.74 -14.45 18.24
C GLU A 333 -0.77 -14.24 18.01
N PHE A 334 -1.25 -14.37 16.77
CA PHE A 334 -2.63 -14.13 16.37
C PHE A 334 -3.58 -15.31 16.68
N GLY A 335 -3.07 -16.49 17.03
CA GLY A 335 -3.89 -17.62 17.45
C GLY A 335 -4.91 -18.04 16.38
N ASP A 336 -6.20 -17.89 16.70
CA ASP A 336 -7.33 -18.26 15.83
C ASP A 336 -7.76 -17.13 14.87
N ASP A 337 -7.20 -15.92 15.01
CA ASP A 337 -7.48 -14.80 14.09
C ASP A 337 -6.87 -15.05 12.71
N LEU A 338 -7.34 -14.30 11.71
CA LEU A 338 -6.91 -14.49 10.33
C LEU A 338 -5.44 -14.06 10.16
N VAL A 339 -4.64 -14.92 9.52
CA VAL A 339 -3.29 -14.60 9.08
C VAL A 339 -3.19 -14.95 7.59
N THR A 340 -3.09 -13.95 6.74
CA THR A 340 -3.04 -14.12 5.28
C THR A 340 -1.77 -13.52 4.70
N SER A 341 -1.48 -13.80 3.44
CA SER A 341 -0.39 -13.11 2.76
C SER A 341 -0.64 -12.96 1.27
N ALA A 342 -0.45 -11.74 0.77
CA ALA A 342 -0.25 -11.49 -0.64
C ALA A 342 1.16 -11.91 -1.06
N ILE A 343 1.23 -12.66 -2.16
CA ILE A 343 2.46 -13.28 -2.63
C ILE A 343 2.67 -13.06 -4.11
N THR A 344 3.91 -13.22 -4.56
CA THR A 344 4.26 -13.13 -5.97
C THR A 344 3.53 -14.18 -6.83
N ALA A 345 3.27 -13.83 -8.09
CA ALA A 345 2.79 -14.75 -9.12
C ALA A 345 3.90 -15.18 -10.10
N ASP A 346 5.18 -14.89 -9.83
CA ASP A 346 6.28 -15.36 -10.67
C ASP A 346 6.56 -16.86 -10.45
N GLY A 347 5.87 -17.68 -11.24
CA GLY A 347 5.97 -19.13 -11.24
C GLY A 347 7.02 -19.72 -12.17
N THR A 348 7.90 -18.88 -12.75
CA THR A 348 8.95 -19.33 -13.67
C THR A 348 10.05 -20.14 -12.96
N GLU A 349 10.84 -20.89 -13.72
CA GLU A 349 12.01 -21.61 -13.18
C GLU A 349 13.04 -20.61 -12.63
N GLY A 350 13.40 -20.74 -11.36
CA GLY A 350 14.22 -19.76 -10.64
C GLY A 350 13.50 -18.45 -10.29
N GLY A 351 12.18 -18.39 -10.50
CA GLY A 351 11.35 -17.23 -10.21
C GLY A 351 11.10 -17.01 -8.72
N LYS A 352 10.39 -15.91 -8.39
CA LYS A 352 10.18 -15.48 -7.00
C LYS A 352 9.40 -16.49 -6.14
N ILE A 353 8.53 -17.33 -6.71
CA ILE A 353 7.87 -18.41 -5.95
C ILE A 353 8.91 -19.43 -5.43
N GLU A 354 10.01 -19.67 -6.15
CA GLU A 354 11.06 -20.59 -5.70
C GLU A 354 12.05 -19.94 -4.71
N ALA A 355 11.97 -18.63 -4.52
CA ALA A 355 12.92 -17.89 -3.68
C ALA A 355 12.65 -18.00 -2.18
N ALA A 356 11.42 -18.36 -1.77
CA ALA A 356 11.00 -18.43 -0.37
C ALA A 356 10.16 -19.69 -0.07
N ASP A 357 10.15 -20.12 1.19
CA ASP A 357 9.45 -21.32 1.66
C ASP A 357 7.92 -21.12 1.79
N TYR A 358 7.23 -20.84 0.69
CA TYR A 358 5.76 -20.72 0.68
C TYR A 358 5.06 -22.03 1.05
N ALA A 359 5.68 -23.17 0.73
CA ALA A 359 5.16 -24.50 1.04
C ALA A 359 5.16 -24.75 2.55
N GLY A 360 6.29 -24.54 3.21
CA GLY A 360 6.41 -24.65 4.67
C GLY A 360 5.63 -23.56 5.41
N ALA A 361 5.44 -22.39 4.80
CA ALA A 361 4.63 -21.32 5.39
C ALA A 361 3.11 -21.57 5.29
N ALA A 362 2.65 -22.44 4.38
CA ALA A 362 1.24 -22.66 4.10
C ALA A 362 0.44 -23.25 5.28
N GLU A 363 1.10 -23.85 6.27
CA GLU A 363 0.43 -24.33 7.49
C GLU A 363 0.06 -23.18 8.46
N TYR A 364 0.72 -22.02 8.34
CA TYR A 364 0.56 -20.89 9.27
C TYR A 364 -0.40 -19.82 8.75
N VAL A 365 -0.63 -19.75 7.44
CA VAL A 365 -1.60 -18.82 6.84
C VAL A 365 -2.97 -19.48 6.63
N ASP A 366 -4.03 -18.71 6.70
CA ASP A 366 -5.37 -19.16 6.31
C ASP A 366 -5.45 -19.33 4.79
N TRP A 367 -4.91 -18.37 4.03
CA TRP A 367 -4.78 -18.42 2.58
C TRP A 367 -3.70 -17.46 2.06
N TYR A 368 -3.30 -17.70 0.81
CA TYR A 368 -2.49 -16.82 -0.01
C TYR A 368 -3.31 -16.07 -1.04
N LEU A 369 -2.82 -14.88 -1.38
CA LEU A 369 -3.34 -13.98 -2.41
C LEU A 369 -2.25 -13.81 -3.50
N PRO A 370 -2.01 -14.82 -4.37
CA PRO A 370 -1.08 -14.67 -5.49
C PRO A 370 -1.48 -13.50 -6.40
N MET A 371 -0.61 -12.51 -6.53
CA MET A 371 -0.83 -11.30 -7.31
C MET A 371 -0.74 -11.57 -8.82
N THR A 372 -1.75 -12.28 -9.36
CA THR A 372 -1.83 -12.71 -10.77
C THR A 372 -2.22 -11.57 -11.71
N TYR A 373 -1.54 -10.44 -11.56
CA TYR A 373 -1.60 -9.24 -12.37
C TYR A 373 -0.19 -8.63 -12.39
N ASP A 374 -0.02 -7.55 -13.16
CA ASP A 374 1.28 -6.86 -13.33
C ASP A 374 2.40 -7.71 -13.94
N PHE A 375 2.03 -8.77 -14.64
CA PHE A 375 2.97 -9.57 -15.43
C PHE A 375 3.66 -8.75 -16.52
N TYR A 376 2.95 -7.77 -17.08
CA TYR A 376 3.46 -6.87 -18.13
C TYR A 376 2.98 -5.45 -17.89
N GLY A 377 3.79 -4.47 -18.30
CA GLY A 377 3.45 -3.07 -18.10
C GLY A 377 4.49 -2.13 -18.68
N ALA A 378 4.18 -0.84 -18.64
CA ALA A 378 5.01 0.20 -19.23
C ALA A 378 6.34 0.48 -18.49
N PHE A 379 6.67 -0.30 -17.46
CA PHE A 379 8.04 -0.45 -16.99
C PHE A 379 8.96 -0.95 -18.12
N ASN A 380 8.42 -1.71 -19.08
CA ASN A 380 9.03 -1.92 -20.39
C ASN A 380 8.48 -0.90 -21.39
N ALA A 381 8.99 0.34 -21.31
CA ALA A 381 8.38 1.50 -21.95
C ALA A 381 8.23 1.41 -23.49
N GLN A 382 9.11 0.68 -24.17
CA GLN A 382 9.06 0.48 -25.63
C GLN A 382 8.27 -0.76 -26.06
N GLY A 383 7.61 -1.41 -25.10
CA GLY A 383 6.90 -2.68 -25.30
C GLY A 383 7.83 -3.90 -25.20
N PRO A 384 7.41 -5.06 -25.76
CA PRO A 384 6.15 -5.25 -26.51
C PRO A 384 4.91 -4.99 -25.63
N THR A 385 3.83 -4.52 -26.26
CA THR A 385 2.50 -4.47 -25.62
C THR A 385 2.04 -5.89 -25.29
N ALA A 386 1.57 -6.09 -24.08
CA ALA A 386 1.12 -7.39 -23.59
C ALA A 386 0.07 -7.20 -22.49
N PRO A 387 -0.89 -8.13 -22.34
CA PRO A 387 -1.86 -8.09 -21.27
C PRO A 387 -1.20 -8.20 -19.90
N HIS A 388 -1.55 -7.35 -18.93
CA HIS A 388 -0.89 -7.37 -17.61
C HIS A 388 -1.40 -8.47 -16.68
N SER A 389 -2.59 -9.02 -16.92
CA SER A 389 -3.19 -10.08 -16.12
C SER A 389 -3.77 -11.20 -17.02
N PRO A 390 -2.96 -11.86 -17.86
CA PRO A 390 -3.43 -12.97 -18.67
C PRO A 390 -3.75 -14.17 -17.77
N LEU A 391 -4.82 -14.88 -18.10
CA LEU A 391 -5.14 -16.16 -17.48
C LEU A 391 -4.16 -17.25 -17.95
N THR A 392 -3.94 -17.35 -19.26
CA THR A 392 -3.11 -18.37 -19.90
C THR A 392 -1.89 -17.77 -20.59
N ASP A 393 -0.89 -18.58 -20.95
CA ASP A 393 0.17 -18.16 -21.87
C ASP A 393 -0.38 -17.81 -23.28
N PHE A 394 0.37 -17.03 -24.06
CA PHE A 394 -0.01 -16.62 -25.41
C PHE A 394 1.21 -16.33 -26.31
N GLU A 395 1.01 -16.45 -27.63
CA GLU A 395 2.07 -16.13 -28.59
C GLU A 395 2.41 -14.64 -28.57
N GLY A 396 3.70 -14.31 -28.55
CA GLY A 396 4.19 -12.93 -28.59
C GLY A 396 4.39 -12.27 -27.22
N ALA A 397 4.19 -13.02 -26.13
CA ALA A 397 4.36 -12.55 -24.75
C ALA A 397 5.75 -12.00 -24.42
N GLY A 398 6.81 -12.48 -25.08
CA GLY A 398 8.20 -12.05 -24.82
C GLY A 398 8.81 -12.60 -23.53
N ASN A 399 7.98 -12.97 -22.53
CA ASN A 399 8.36 -13.62 -21.28
C ASN A 399 7.39 -14.79 -21.00
N PRO A 400 7.67 -16.02 -21.43
CA PRO A 400 6.76 -17.16 -21.19
C PRO A 400 6.64 -17.49 -19.69
N GLY A 401 5.46 -17.93 -19.25
CA GLY A 401 5.17 -18.30 -17.86
C GLY A 401 4.78 -17.13 -16.93
N PHE A 402 4.59 -15.93 -17.50
CA PHE A 402 4.07 -14.75 -16.81
C PHE A 402 2.55 -14.67 -17.01
N ASP A 403 1.85 -15.67 -16.48
CA ASP A 403 0.40 -15.81 -16.56
C ASP A 403 -0.17 -16.48 -15.29
N SER A 404 -1.47 -16.32 -15.09
CA SER A 404 -2.15 -16.77 -13.87
C SER A 404 -2.14 -18.30 -13.73
N GLU A 405 -2.30 -19.05 -14.82
CA GLU A 405 -2.29 -20.50 -14.82
C GLU A 405 -0.93 -21.06 -14.39
N THR A 406 0.15 -20.50 -14.92
CA THR A 406 1.52 -20.89 -14.54
C THR A 406 1.78 -20.62 -13.06
N ALA A 407 1.37 -19.46 -12.54
CA ALA A 407 1.53 -19.11 -11.13
C ALA A 407 0.80 -20.09 -10.21
N ILE A 408 -0.49 -20.35 -10.48
CA ILE A 408 -1.33 -21.27 -9.69
C ILE A 408 -0.80 -22.70 -9.79
N ALA A 409 -0.45 -23.17 -10.99
CA ALA A 409 0.12 -24.50 -11.19
C ALA A 409 1.43 -24.67 -10.42
N LYS A 410 2.28 -23.64 -10.37
CA LYS A 410 3.52 -23.64 -9.61
C LYS A 410 3.26 -23.81 -8.11
N LEU A 411 2.36 -23.01 -7.53
CA LEU A 411 2.00 -23.10 -6.11
C LEU A 411 1.41 -24.46 -5.74
N LYS A 412 0.51 -24.99 -6.58
CA LYS A 412 -0.06 -26.34 -6.40
C LYS A 412 1.01 -27.43 -6.48
N SER A 413 2.02 -27.27 -7.33
CA SER A 413 3.15 -28.22 -7.41
C SER A 413 3.98 -28.30 -6.13
N LEU A 414 3.89 -27.28 -5.26
CA LEU A 414 4.51 -27.27 -3.93
C LEU A 414 3.67 -28.00 -2.87
N ASN A 415 2.51 -28.56 -3.25
CA ASN A 415 1.51 -29.17 -2.36
C ASN A 415 0.83 -28.19 -1.40
N ILE A 416 0.74 -26.92 -1.77
CA ILE A 416 -0.12 -25.96 -1.07
C ILE A 416 -1.58 -26.35 -1.37
N PRO A 417 -2.46 -26.47 -0.36
CA PRO A 417 -3.87 -26.82 -0.59
C PRO A 417 -4.56 -25.81 -1.52
N ASP A 418 -5.31 -26.32 -2.49
CA ASP A 418 -5.97 -25.52 -3.53
C ASP A 418 -6.91 -24.46 -2.91
N GLU A 419 -7.63 -24.84 -1.85
CA GLU A 419 -8.55 -23.99 -1.11
C GLU A 419 -7.87 -22.83 -0.36
N LYS A 420 -6.54 -22.86 -0.22
CA LYS A 420 -5.74 -21.75 0.34
C LYS A 420 -5.23 -20.79 -0.72
N LEU A 421 -5.51 -21.01 -2.01
CA LEU A 421 -5.07 -20.12 -3.09
C LEU A 421 -6.27 -19.32 -3.61
N LEU A 422 -6.14 -18.00 -3.70
CA LEU A 422 -7.17 -17.11 -4.25
C LEU A 422 -6.65 -16.41 -5.50
N LEU A 423 -7.40 -16.47 -6.60
CA LEU A 423 -6.97 -15.85 -7.87
C LEU A 423 -7.04 -14.31 -7.78
N GLY A 424 -5.95 -13.62 -8.12
CA GLY A 424 -5.88 -12.16 -8.13
C GLY A 424 -6.42 -11.54 -9.42
N VAL A 425 -7.18 -10.45 -9.30
CA VAL A 425 -7.69 -9.65 -10.42
C VAL A 425 -7.42 -8.16 -10.21
N GLY A 426 -7.03 -7.47 -11.28
CA GLY A 426 -6.75 -6.03 -11.25
C GLY A 426 -7.96 -5.21 -11.72
N TYR A 427 -8.42 -4.27 -10.90
CA TYR A 427 -9.49 -3.30 -11.24
C TYR A 427 -8.93 -2.04 -11.90
N TYR A 428 -7.90 -2.23 -12.72
CA TYR A 428 -7.17 -1.21 -13.46
C TYR A 428 -6.61 -1.87 -14.71
N GLY A 429 -6.13 -1.04 -15.64
CA GLY A 429 -5.34 -1.49 -16.76
C GLY A 429 -3.93 -0.96 -16.75
N ARG A 430 -3.06 -1.66 -17.47
CA ARG A 430 -1.73 -1.15 -17.84
C ARG A 430 -1.65 -0.85 -19.32
N GLY A 431 -0.98 0.23 -19.68
CA GLY A 431 -1.03 0.73 -21.04
C GLY A 431 0.19 1.49 -21.54
N TRP A 432 0.29 1.52 -22.85
CA TRP A 432 1.37 2.14 -23.62
C TRP A 432 0.79 3.12 -24.65
N THR A 433 1.59 4.10 -25.06
CA THR A 433 1.24 5.04 -26.13
C THR A 433 2.22 4.99 -27.30
N GLY A 434 1.79 5.52 -28.44
CA GLY A 434 2.51 5.46 -29.72
C GLY A 434 2.52 4.06 -30.33
N VAL A 435 1.55 3.22 -29.96
CA VAL A 435 1.36 1.87 -30.51
C VAL A 435 0.67 1.98 -31.86
N THR A 436 1.09 1.20 -32.86
CA THR A 436 0.48 1.22 -34.20
C THR A 436 -0.37 -0.01 -34.49
N GLU A 437 -0.06 -1.12 -33.85
CA GLU A 437 -0.67 -2.43 -34.00
C GLU A 437 -1.96 -2.52 -33.18
N ASP A 438 -2.97 -3.21 -33.71
CA ASP A 438 -4.27 -3.35 -33.04
C ASP A 438 -4.28 -4.40 -31.92
N GLY A 439 -3.45 -5.44 -32.04
CA GLY A 439 -3.35 -6.54 -31.07
C GLY A 439 -2.13 -6.43 -30.15
N VAL A 440 -1.76 -7.55 -29.54
CA VAL A 440 -0.56 -7.68 -28.70
C VAL A 440 0.73 -7.70 -29.52
N GLY A 441 1.86 -7.47 -28.86
CA GLY A 441 3.20 -7.63 -29.42
C GLY A 441 3.75 -6.40 -30.14
N GLY A 442 2.94 -5.34 -30.31
CA GLY A 442 3.37 -4.09 -30.94
C GLY A 442 4.37 -3.32 -30.09
N THR A 443 5.20 -2.51 -30.75
CA THR A 443 6.12 -1.60 -30.05
C THR A 443 5.39 -0.36 -29.53
N ALA A 444 5.97 0.29 -28.53
CA ALA A 444 5.47 1.53 -27.96
C ALA A 444 6.53 2.62 -27.91
N THR A 445 6.09 3.85 -27.69
CA THR A 445 6.99 5.00 -27.44
C THR A 445 7.19 5.27 -25.96
N GLY A 446 6.26 4.84 -25.10
CA GLY A 446 6.32 5.01 -23.66
C GLY A 446 5.01 4.59 -22.98
N PRO A 447 4.92 4.81 -21.65
CA PRO A 447 3.68 4.62 -20.91
C PRO A 447 2.55 5.49 -21.46
N ALA A 448 1.34 4.93 -21.53
CA ALA A 448 0.13 5.71 -21.78
C ALA A 448 -0.11 6.71 -20.64
N LYS A 449 -0.88 7.76 -20.90
CA LYS A 449 -1.23 8.71 -19.85
C LYS A 449 -2.29 8.08 -18.94
N GLY A 450 -1.96 7.91 -17.66
CA GLY A 450 -2.92 7.60 -16.60
C GLY A 450 -3.26 8.81 -15.74
N THR A 451 -4.32 8.71 -14.95
CA THR A 451 -4.78 9.76 -14.05
C THR A 451 -3.87 9.93 -12.84
N TYR A 452 -3.47 8.83 -12.21
CA TYR A 452 -2.65 8.82 -10.99
C TYR A 452 -1.19 8.44 -11.24
N GLU A 453 -0.92 7.57 -12.21
CA GLU A 453 0.43 7.16 -12.61
C GLU A 453 0.49 6.91 -14.12
N ALA A 454 1.62 7.24 -14.75
CA ALA A 454 1.79 6.96 -16.18
C ALA A 454 1.82 5.44 -16.44
N GLY A 455 1.00 4.98 -17.37
CA GLY A 455 0.89 3.58 -17.77
C GLY A 455 -0.07 2.74 -16.92
N ILE A 456 -0.81 3.36 -15.99
CA ILE A 456 -1.82 2.72 -15.14
C ILE A 456 -3.09 3.57 -15.16
N GLU A 457 -4.25 2.97 -15.36
CA GLU A 457 -5.53 3.69 -15.27
C GLU A 457 -6.64 2.81 -14.72
N ASP A 458 -7.52 3.39 -13.91
CA ASP A 458 -8.61 2.67 -13.26
C ASP A 458 -9.60 2.10 -14.30
N TYR A 459 -10.17 0.93 -14.02
CA TYR A 459 -11.15 0.31 -14.93
C TYR A 459 -12.36 1.22 -15.18
N LYS A 460 -12.89 1.88 -14.15
CA LYS A 460 -14.00 2.84 -14.25
C LYS A 460 -13.76 3.97 -15.25
N VAL A 461 -12.50 4.31 -15.52
CA VAL A 461 -12.10 5.30 -16.53
C VAL A 461 -11.90 4.63 -17.88
N LEU A 462 -11.21 3.49 -17.93
CA LEU A 462 -10.90 2.77 -19.18
C LEU A 462 -12.15 2.26 -19.89
N LYS A 463 -13.16 1.80 -19.15
CA LYS A 463 -14.45 1.34 -19.70
C LYS A 463 -15.06 2.35 -20.67
N GLU A 464 -14.93 3.64 -20.38
CA GLU A 464 -15.48 4.74 -21.18
C GLU A 464 -14.46 5.36 -22.14
N SER A 465 -13.24 5.60 -21.67
CA SER A 465 -12.20 6.33 -22.41
C SER A 465 -11.48 5.48 -23.46
N CYS A 466 -11.33 4.19 -23.21
CA CYS A 466 -10.69 3.23 -24.10
C CYS A 466 -11.36 1.85 -24.01
N PRO A 467 -12.61 1.71 -24.51
CA PRO A 467 -13.37 0.46 -24.39
C PRO A 467 -12.66 -0.72 -25.06
N ALA A 468 -12.82 -1.92 -24.49
CA ALA A 468 -12.20 -3.14 -24.98
C ALA A 468 -12.52 -3.39 -26.46
N THR A 469 -11.48 -3.69 -27.23
CA THR A 469 -11.56 -3.95 -28.68
C THR A 469 -11.30 -5.41 -29.04
N GLY A 470 -10.81 -6.21 -28.09
CA GLY A 470 -10.59 -7.63 -28.26
C GLY A 470 -10.18 -8.31 -26.96
N GLU A 471 -10.06 -9.63 -27.03
CA GLU A 471 -9.61 -10.48 -25.94
C GLU A 471 -8.44 -11.35 -26.39
N VAL A 472 -7.58 -11.68 -25.44
CA VAL A 472 -6.43 -12.56 -25.61
C VAL A 472 -6.12 -13.21 -24.27
N ALA A 473 -5.76 -14.49 -24.27
CA ALA A 473 -5.27 -15.16 -23.07
C ALA A 473 -6.21 -15.07 -21.84
N GLY A 474 -7.52 -15.04 -22.05
CA GLY A 474 -8.51 -14.94 -20.96
C GLY A 474 -8.60 -13.56 -20.28
N THR A 475 -8.09 -12.50 -20.92
CA THR A 475 -8.28 -11.11 -20.51
C THR A 475 -8.54 -10.20 -21.72
N ALA A 476 -8.85 -8.92 -21.48
CA ALA A 476 -9.18 -7.97 -22.55
C ALA A 476 -8.02 -7.03 -22.87
N TYR A 477 -8.08 -6.49 -24.08
CA TYR A 477 -7.26 -5.35 -24.50
C TYR A 477 -8.10 -4.34 -25.28
N ALA A 478 -7.63 -3.10 -25.28
CA ALA A 478 -8.25 -1.97 -25.95
C ALA A 478 -7.21 -1.19 -26.73
N LYS A 479 -7.53 -0.83 -27.97
CA LYS A 479 -6.79 0.18 -28.72
C LYS A 479 -7.66 1.39 -29.01
N CYS A 480 -7.22 2.56 -28.56
CA CYS A 480 -7.90 3.84 -28.76
C CYS A 480 -6.90 4.88 -29.27
N GLY A 481 -6.92 5.13 -30.58
CA GLY A 481 -5.90 5.97 -31.22
C GLY A 481 -4.51 5.34 -31.11
N SER A 482 -3.56 6.08 -30.55
CA SER A 482 -2.18 5.60 -30.32
C SER A 482 -2.00 4.80 -29.04
N ASP A 483 -3.02 4.76 -28.18
CA ASP A 483 -2.92 4.11 -26.87
C ASP A 483 -3.39 2.67 -26.97
N TRP A 484 -2.74 1.81 -26.21
CA TRP A 484 -3.06 0.39 -26.06
C TRP A 484 -3.09 0.06 -24.57
N TRP A 485 -4.19 -0.53 -24.12
CA TRP A 485 -4.43 -0.90 -22.72
C TRP A 485 -4.83 -2.37 -22.63
N SER A 486 -4.48 -3.01 -21.52
CA SER A 486 -5.10 -4.29 -21.13
C SER A 486 -5.58 -4.20 -19.70
N TYR A 487 -6.76 -4.77 -19.46
CA TYR A 487 -7.50 -4.77 -18.20
C TYR A 487 -8.56 -5.88 -18.24
N ASP A 488 -9.06 -6.28 -17.08
CA ASP A 488 -10.19 -7.21 -17.00
C ASP A 488 -11.55 -6.51 -17.13
N THR A 489 -12.53 -7.24 -17.63
CA THR A 489 -13.92 -6.81 -17.78
C THR A 489 -14.86 -7.83 -17.11
N PRO A 490 -16.15 -7.52 -16.91
CA PRO A 490 -17.10 -8.51 -16.39
C PRO A 490 -17.12 -9.83 -17.19
N GLU A 491 -16.89 -9.77 -18.51
CA GLU A 491 -16.86 -10.96 -19.38
C GLU A 491 -15.61 -11.81 -19.12
N THR A 492 -14.42 -11.19 -19.05
CA THR A 492 -13.17 -11.93 -18.79
C THR A 492 -13.10 -12.46 -17.36
N LEU A 493 -13.64 -11.71 -16.39
CA LEU A 493 -13.76 -12.14 -15.01
C LEU A 493 -14.64 -13.38 -14.88
N ALA A 494 -15.73 -13.50 -15.65
CA ALA A 494 -16.54 -14.72 -15.64
C ALA A 494 -15.70 -15.96 -16.05
N GLY A 495 -14.82 -15.81 -17.04
CA GLY A 495 -13.86 -16.85 -17.44
C GLY A 495 -12.84 -17.18 -16.35
N LYS A 496 -12.24 -16.16 -15.73
CA LYS A 496 -11.30 -16.34 -14.61
C LYS A 496 -11.94 -17.02 -13.40
N MET A 497 -13.19 -16.69 -13.06
CA MET A 497 -13.90 -17.33 -11.94
C MET A 497 -14.32 -18.76 -12.27
N ALA A 498 -14.65 -19.06 -13.53
CA ALA A 498 -14.85 -20.44 -13.99
C ALA A 498 -13.57 -21.26 -13.83
N TYR A 499 -12.41 -20.71 -14.20
CA TYR A 499 -11.11 -21.33 -13.95
C TYR A 499 -10.84 -21.55 -12.46
N ALA A 500 -11.08 -20.53 -11.62
CA ALA A 500 -10.88 -20.65 -10.17
C ALA A 500 -11.71 -21.80 -9.58
N LYS A 501 -12.96 -21.97 -10.01
CA LYS A 501 -13.79 -23.12 -9.64
C LYS A 501 -13.26 -24.45 -10.16
N GLU A 502 -12.85 -24.53 -11.42
CA GLU A 502 -12.27 -25.75 -12.00
C GLU A 502 -11.00 -26.20 -11.27
N GLN A 503 -10.21 -25.24 -10.77
CA GLN A 503 -8.99 -25.49 -10.00
C GLN A 503 -9.23 -25.71 -8.49
N ASN A 504 -10.47 -25.68 -8.02
CA ASN A 504 -10.87 -25.77 -6.61
C ASN A 504 -10.20 -24.69 -5.72
N LEU A 505 -9.98 -23.49 -6.28
CA LEU A 505 -9.40 -22.38 -5.54
C LEU A 505 -10.34 -21.90 -4.42
N GLY A 506 -9.76 -21.35 -3.36
CA GLY A 506 -10.47 -20.81 -2.21
C GLY A 506 -11.34 -19.59 -2.52
N GLY A 507 -11.13 -18.97 -3.69
CA GLY A 507 -11.87 -17.80 -4.14
C GLY A 507 -11.03 -16.91 -5.06
N ALA A 508 -11.29 -15.60 -5.00
CA ALA A 508 -10.56 -14.58 -5.72
C ALA A 508 -10.45 -13.29 -4.90
N PHE A 509 -9.49 -12.44 -5.26
CA PHE A 509 -9.30 -11.14 -4.64
C PHE A 509 -9.02 -10.04 -5.66
N ALA A 510 -9.36 -8.79 -5.33
CA ALA A 510 -9.27 -7.65 -6.23
C ALA A 510 -8.34 -6.55 -5.72
N TRP A 511 -7.44 -6.08 -6.58
CA TRP A 511 -6.61 -4.89 -6.40
C TRP A 511 -7.03 -3.79 -7.41
N ASP A 512 -7.57 -2.65 -7.01
CA ASP A 512 -8.18 -2.35 -5.72
C ASP A 512 -9.61 -1.82 -5.92
N LEU A 513 -10.42 -1.84 -4.86
CA LEU A 513 -11.85 -1.52 -4.94
C LEU A 513 -12.14 -0.13 -5.53
N SER A 514 -11.21 0.82 -5.39
CA SER A 514 -11.39 2.17 -5.92
C SER A 514 -11.36 2.22 -7.45
N GLY A 515 -10.80 1.20 -8.11
CA GLY A 515 -10.75 1.10 -9.57
C GLY A 515 -12.07 0.66 -10.22
N ASP A 516 -12.97 0.07 -9.44
CA ASP A 516 -14.28 -0.40 -9.90
C ASP A 516 -15.24 0.78 -10.15
N THR A 517 -16.32 0.49 -10.86
CA THR A 517 -17.41 1.41 -11.15
C THR A 517 -18.27 1.72 -9.92
N ALA A 518 -19.04 2.81 -10.00
CA ALA A 518 -19.93 3.23 -8.91
C ALA A 518 -21.02 2.20 -8.55
N ASP A 519 -21.30 1.24 -9.44
CA ASP A 519 -22.19 0.11 -9.21
C ASP A 519 -21.44 -1.21 -9.01
N ALA A 520 -20.14 -1.17 -8.70
CA ALA A 520 -19.30 -2.32 -8.36
C ALA A 520 -19.43 -3.50 -9.35
N GLU A 521 -19.44 -3.20 -10.64
CA GLU A 521 -19.73 -4.21 -11.66
C GLU A 521 -18.65 -5.30 -11.73
N LEU A 522 -17.37 -4.97 -11.50
CA LEU A 522 -16.30 -5.98 -11.45
C LEU A 522 -16.42 -6.84 -10.20
N THR A 523 -16.68 -6.24 -9.05
CA THR A 523 -16.90 -6.96 -7.77
C THR A 523 -18.08 -7.93 -7.89
N LYS A 524 -19.18 -7.49 -8.51
CA LYS A 524 -20.35 -8.33 -8.79
C LYS A 524 -20.01 -9.43 -9.79
N ALA A 525 -19.20 -9.17 -10.81
CA ALA A 525 -18.75 -10.19 -11.76
C ALA A 525 -17.91 -11.29 -11.09
N VAL A 526 -16.97 -10.92 -10.22
CA VAL A 526 -16.19 -11.87 -9.40
C VAL A 526 -17.12 -12.72 -8.53
N SER A 527 -17.97 -12.08 -7.73
CA SER A 527 -18.88 -12.77 -6.79
C SER A 527 -19.86 -13.71 -7.51
N ASN A 528 -20.51 -13.23 -8.59
CA ASN A 528 -21.43 -14.05 -9.37
C ASN A 528 -20.72 -15.18 -10.13
N GLY A 529 -19.48 -14.95 -10.57
CA GLY A 529 -18.68 -15.94 -11.28
C GLY A 529 -18.28 -17.11 -10.37
N LEU A 530 -18.07 -16.85 -9.08
CA LEU A 530 -17.77 -17.87 -8.05
C LEU A 530 -19.03 -18.57 -7.52
N SER A 531 -20.18 -17.90 -7.54
CA SER A 531 -21.44 -18.48 -7.07
C SER A 531 -21.90 -19.74 -7.83
#